data_AF-A0AAW6CS81-F1
#
_entry.id   AF-A0AAW6CS81-F1
#
_cell.length_a   1.000
_cell.length_b   1.000
_cell.length_c   1.000
_cell.angle_alpha   90.00
_cell.angle_beta   90.00
_cell.angle_gamma   90.00
#
_symmetry.space_group_name_H-M   'P 1'
#
loop_
_entity.id
_entity.type
_entity.pdbx_description
1 polymer ?
#
loop_
_entity_poly.entity_id
_entity_poly.type
_entity_poly.pdbx_seq_one_letter_code
_entity_poly.pdbx_strand_id
1 'polypeptide(L)'
;MMTELKRAGGNEPRDFKELSLEELRRGYVIHRDGTYTCIFCGASFETGVIYHSRGRDVTAERAIREHMQEVHSGTFWPMLELDKTLNGLTEVQKTLLSCIYEGKSTDEIGEIMGISTATVRAHKFNLQKAKREAKILLALLEILEGEEPPVPRPVHGESGAESSGIEQTDDLFSLNMLHPFFTQFRYK
;
A
#
# COMPACT_ATOMS: atom_id res chain seq x y z
N MET A 1 -14.38 -9.69 37.11
CA MET A 1 -13.05 -10.33 37.01
C MET A 1 -12.55 -10.06 35.61
N MET A 2 -11.51 -9.25 35.49
CA MET A 2 -10.90 -8.84 34.23
C MET A 2 -10.21 -10.06 33.62
N THR A 3 -10.64 -10.51 32.44
CA THR A 3 -9.85 -11.43 31.64
C THR A 3 -8.67 -10.64 31.08
N GLU A 4 -7.51 -10.89 31.69
CA GLU A 4 -6.23 -10.31 31.32
C GLU A 4 -5.94 -10.61 29.83
N LEU A 5 -5.92 -9.57 29.00
CA LEU A 5 -5.25 -9.64 27.70
C LEU A 5 -3.77 -9.90 27.99
N LYS A 6 -3.35 -11.15 27.81
CA LYS A 6 -1.95 -11.51 27.73
C LYS A 6 -1.27 -10.61 26.71
N ARG A 7 -0.45 -9.68 27.20
CA ARG A 7 0.64 -9.07 26.45
C ARG A 7 1.65 -10.19 26.13
N ALA A 8 1.43 -10.88 25.00
CA ALA A 8 2.54 -11.43 24.22
C ALA A 8 2.98 -10.28 23.31
N GLY A 9 4.21 -9.78 23.34
CA GLY A 9 5.46 -10.53 23.43
C GLY A 9 6.05 -10.55 22.03
N GLY A 10 6.98 -9.64 21.75
CA GLY A 10 7.82 -9.60 20.54
C GLY A 10 7.07 -9.41 19.22
N ASN A 11 7.21 -8.22 18.61
CA ASN A 11 6.95 -8.04 17.19
C ASN A 11 7.98 -8.88 16.40
N GLU A 12 7.77 -10.18 16.25
CA GLU A 12 8.35 -10.90 15.12
C GLU A 12 7.56 -10.43 13.89
N PRO A 13 8.19 -9.68 12.97
CA PRO A 13 7.51 -9.23 11.77
C PRO A 13 7.14 -10.49 10.99
N ARG A 14 5.84 -10.76 10.87
CA ARG A 14 5.36 -11.68 9.85
C ARG A 14 5.90 -11.20 8.52
N ASP A 15 6.34 -12.12 7.67
CA ASP A 15 6.90 -11.74 6.38
C ASP A 15 5.80 -11.11 5.53
N PHE A 16 5.75 -9.78 5.51
CA PHE A 16 4.77 -9.00 4.77
C PHE A 16 4.81 -9.33 3.26
N LYS A 17 5.87 -9.99 2.78
CA LYS A 17 6.00 -10.45 1.39
C LYS A 17 4.96 -11.48 0.98
N GLU A 18 4.43 -12.26 1.92
CA GLU A 18 3.45 -13.31 1.61
C GLU A 18 1.99 -12.82 1.73
N LEU A 19 1.78 -11.57 2.16
CA LEU A 19 0.44 -11.01 2.36
C LEU A 19 -0.12 -10.46 1.04
N SER A 20 -1.33 -10.88 0.72
CA SER A 20 -2.08 -10.28 -0.39
C SER A 20 -2.40 -8.80 -0.12
N LEU A 21 -2.61 -8.04 -1.20
CA LEU A 21 -3.03 -6.63 -1.07
C LEU A 21 -4.33 -6.47 -0.25
N GLU A 22 -5.23 -7.43 -0.33
CA GLU A 22 -6.48 -7.45 0.45
C GLU A 22 -6.21 -7.64 1.95
N GLU A 23 -5.25 -8.52 2.30
CA GLU A 23 -4.81 -8.75 3.68
C GLU A 23 -4.16 -7.52 4.29
N LEU A 24 -3.28 -6.85 3.54
CA LEU A 24 -2.68 -5.59 3.95
C LEU A 24 -3.74 -4.50 4.19
N ARG A 25 -4.77 -4.42 3.33
CA ARG A 25 -5.83 -3.43 3.46
C ARG A 25 -6.74 -3.68 4.66
N ARG A 26 -7.09 -4.93 4.94
CA ARG A 26 -7.97 -5.30 6.08
C ARG A 26 -7.21 -5.37 7.40
N GLY A 27 -5.90 -5.61 7.38
CA GLY A 27 -5.02 -5.66 8.55
C GLY A 27 -5.01 -6.98 9.31
N TYR A 28 -5.54 -8.06 8.72
CA TYR A 28 -5.54 -9.39 9.31
C TYR A 28 -5.51 -10.48 8.22
N VAL A 29 -5.05 -11.67 8.57
CA VAL A 29 -5.06 -12.89 7.73
C VAL A 29 -6.18 -13.82 8.18
N ILE A 30 -6.76 -14.57 7.25
CA ILE A 30 -7.72 -15.63 7.56
C ILE A 30 -7.04 -16.96 7.21
N HIS A 31 -6.83 -17.79 8.22
CA HIS A 31 -6.24 -19.11 8.07
C HIS A 31 -7.29 -20.15 7.64
N ARG A 32 -6.83 -21.28 7.10
CA ARG A 32 -7.72 -22.35 6.56
C ARG A 32 -8.61 -22.98 7.62
N ASP A 33 -8.19 -22.96 8.88
CA ASP A 33 -8.93 -23.43 10.06
C ASP A 33 -10.03 -22.45 10.51
N GLY A 34 -10.15 -21.28 9.87
CA GLY A 34 -11.09 -20.23 10.25
C GLY A 34 -10.58 -19.29 11.35
N THR A 35 -9.27 -19.33 11.64
CA THR A 35 -8.64 -18.39 12.57
C THR A 35 -8.33 -17.06 11.88
N TYR A 36 -8.75 -15.96 12.49
CA TYR A 36 -8.44 -14.60 12.05
C TYR A 36 -7.25 -14.08 12.85
N THR A 37 -6.21 -13.57 12.19
CA THR A 37 -5.02 -13.11 12.91
C THR A 37 -4.55 -11.74 12.47
N CYS A 38 -4.40 -10.81 13.41
CA CYS A 38 -3.91 -9.46 13.16
C CYS A 38 -2.46 -9.50 12.63
N ILE A 39 -2.18 -8.75 11.57
CA ILE A 39 -0.83 -8.66 11.00
C ILE A 39 0.11 -7.75 11.80
N PHE A 40 -0.45 -6.88 12.66
CA PHE A 40 0.32 -5.87 13.40
C PHE A 40 0.73 -6.32 14.81
N CYS A 41 -0.09 -7.12 15.50
CA CYS A 41 0.21 -7.58 16.86
C CYS A 41 0.10 -9.11 17.05
N GLY A 42 -0.31 -9.84 16.01
CA GLY A 42 -0.44 -11.30 16.08
C GLY A 42 -1.65 -11.81 16.86
N ALA A 43 -2.53 -10.94 17.38
CA ALA A 43 -3.74 -11.36 18.07
C ALA A 43 -4.63 -12.23 17.17
N SER A 44 -5.04 -13.39 17.67
CA SER A 44 -5.80 -14.40 16.93
C SER A 44 -7.22 -14.59 17.49
N PHE A 45 -8.18 -14.77 16.59
CA PHE A 45 -9.59 -14.98 16.89
C PHE A 45 -10.09 -16.19 16.09
N GLU A 46 -10.34 -17.29 16.77
CA GLU A 46 -10.80 -18.56 16.18
C GLU A 46 -12.32 -18.60 15.98
N THR A 47 -12.76 -19.12 14.84
CA THR A 47 -14.18 -19.35 14.55
C THR A 47 -14.76 -20.44 15.48
N GLY A 48 -16.01 -20.26 15.92
CA GLY A 48 -16.65 -21.17 16.89
C GLY A 48 -16.47 -20.74 18.36
N VAL A 49 -15.57 -19.78 18.62
CA VAL A 49 -15.46 -19.10 19.92
C VAL A 49 -16.30 -17.81 19.90
N ILE A 50 -17.02 -17.57 20.98
CA ILE A 50 -17.77 -16.33 21.20
C ILE A 50 -16.88 -15.35 21.94
N TYR A 51 -16.76 -14.14 21.41
CA TYR A 51 -15.97 -13.05 21.99
C TYR A 51 -16.91 -12.01 22.61
N HIS A 52 -16.49 -11.40 23.71
CA HIS A 52 -17.25 -10.32 24.32
C HIS A 52 -16.61 -8.98 24.00
N SER A 53 -17.34 -8.10 23.33
CA SER A 53 -16.88 -6.78 22.92
C SER A 53 -18.00 -5.75 23.01
N ARG A 54 -17.69 -4.57 23.58
CA ARG A 54 -18.64 -3.47 23.80
C ARG A 54 -19.94 -3.89 24.51
N GLY A 55 -19.85 -4.81 25.47
CA GLY A 55 -21.00 -5.31 26.23
C GLY A 55 -21.88 -6.30 25.46
N ARG A 56 -21.40 -6.86 24.34
CA ARG A 56 -22.14 -7.78 23.47
C ARG A 56 -21.29 -8.97 23.10
N ASP A 57 -21.94 -10.09 22.87
CA ASP A 57 -21.31 -11.27 22.28
C ASP A 57 -21.20 -11.10 20.76
N VAL A 58 -20.03 -11.37 20.23
CA VAL A 58 -19.67 -11.18 18.82
C VAL A 58 -18.89 -12.37 18.27
N THR A 59 -18.96 -12.56 16.96
CA THR A 59 -18.19 -13.59 16.23
C THR A 59 -16.71 -13.23 16.14
N ALA A 60 -15.86 -14.21 15.83
CA ALA A 60 -14.43 -13.99 15.57
C ALA A 60 -14.17 -12.91 14.51
N GLU A 61 -14.92 -12.95 13.40
CA GLU A 61 -14.81 -11.96 12.32
C GLU A 61 -15.15 -10.54 12.78
N ARG A 62 -16.12 -10.40 13.68
CA ARG A 62 -16.47 -9.10 14.25
C ARG A 62 -15.45 -8.66 15.29
N ALA A 63 -14.95 -9.60 16.10
CA ALA A 63 -13.95 -9.36 17.12
C ALA A 63 -12.64 -8.85 16.53
N ILE A 64 -12.12 -9.45 15.45
CA ILE A 64 -10.91 -8.95 14.79
C ILE A 64 -11.13 -7.55 14.19
N ARG A 65 -12.29 -7.27 13.59
CA ARG A 65 -12.60 -5.93 13.06
C ARG A 65 -12.66 -4.87 14.15
N GLU A 66 -13.26 -5.19 15.29
CA GLU A 66 -13.31 -4.28 16.44
C GLU A 66 -11.92 -4.12 17.07
N HIS A 67 -11.14 -5.19 17.19
CA HIS A 67 -9.74 -5.15 17.61
C HIS A 67 -8.90 -4.21 16.72
N MET A 68 -9.03 -4.29 15.40
CA MET A 68 -8.35 -3.37 14.47
C MET A 68 -8.71 -1.91 14.73
N GLN A 69 -9.98 -1.61 15.00
CA GLN A 69 -10.42 -0.24 15.27
C GLN A 69 -9.96 0.27 16.63
N GLU A 70 -9.93 -0.59 17.66
CA GLU A 70 -9.71 -0.18 19.05
C GLU A 70 -8.25 -0.23 19.48
N VAL A 71 -7.51 -1.24 19.03
CA VAL A 71 -6.09 -1.43 19.39
C VAL A 71 -5.18 -0.68 18.43
N HIS A 72 -5.56 -0.63 17.15
CA HIS A 72 -4.72 -0.12 16.08
C HIS A 72 -5.21 1.19 15.45
N SER A 73 -6.37 1.70 15.89
CA SER A 73 -7.02 2.89 15.29
C SER A 73 -7.26 2.71 13.79
N GLY A 74 -7.61 1.49 13.38
CA GLY A 74 -7.75 1.06 12.00
C GLY A 74 -6.45 0.51 11.39
N THR A 75 -6.41 0.40 10.07
CA THR A 75 -5.25 -0.14 9.35
C THR A 75 -4.23 0.94 8.99
N PHE A 76 -4.65 2.20 8.89
CA PHE A 76 -3.83 3.27 8.32
C PHE A 76 -2.60 3.59 9.18
N TRP A 77 -2.80 3.87 10.48
CA TRP A 77 -1.73 4.30 11.37
C TRP A 77 -0.64 3.24 11.55
N PRO A 78 -0.94 1.96 11.85
CA PRO A 78 0.10 0.95 11.98
C PRO A 78 0.87 0.74 10.68
N MET A 79 0.21 0.85 9.51
CA MET A 79 0.87 0.72 8.20
C MET A 79 1.84 1.89 7.95
N LEU A 80 1.46 3.10 8.35
CA LEU A 80 2.29 4.30 8.24
C LEU A 80 3.51 4.25 9.18
N GLU A 81 3.32 3.67 10.37
CA GLU A 81 4.33 3.55 11.42
C GLU A 81 5.30 2.38 11.22
N LEU A 82 5.05 1.50 10.25
CA LEU A 82 6.01 0.46 9.87
C LEU A 82 7.40 1.04 9.60
N ASP A 83 8.41 0.21 9.86
CA ASP A 83 9.79 0.54 9.58
C ASP A 83 9.96 0.95 8.11
N LYS A 84 10.87 1.90 7.85
CA LYS A 84 11.12 2.41 6.50
C LYS A 84 11.54 1.29 5.53
N THR A 85 12.18 0.24 6.02
CA THR A 85 12.53 -0.95 5.22
C THR A 85 11.31 -1.72 4.72
N LEU A 86 10.17 -1.60 5.40
CA LEU A 86 8.92 -2.28 5.06
C LEU A 86 8.03 -1.42 4.16
N ASN A 87 7.76 -0.15 4.53
CA ASN A 87 6.83 0.69 3.77
C ASN A 87 7.52 1.62 2.74
N GLY A 88 8.84 1.78 2.79
CA GLY A 88 9.60 2.60 1.84
C GLY A 88 9.34 4.11 1.92
N LEU A 89 8.60 4.59 2.92
CA LEU A 89 8.18 5.99 3.00
C LEU A 89 9.23 6.87 3.70
N THR A 90 9.42 8.07 3.19
CA THR A 90 10.19 9.12 3.90
C THR A 90 9.33 9.78 4.98
N GLU A 91 9.95 10.41 5.97
CA GLU A 91 9.22 11.13 7.02
C GLU A 91 8.32 12.24 6.46
N VAL A 92 8.78 12.95 5.43
CA VAL A 92 7.97 13.96 4.73
C VAL A 92 6.73 13.33 4.09
N GLN A 93 6.87 12.14 3.48
CA GLN A 93 5.73 11.41 2.91
C GLN A 93 4.78 10.91 3.99
N LYS A 94 5.30 10.43 5.14
CA LYS A 94 4.49 9.99 6.27
C LYS A 94 3.64 11.13 6.82
N THR A 95 4.24 12.29 7.10
CA THR A 95 3.52 13.49 7.57
C THR A 95 2.48 13.97 6.56
N LEU A 96 2.80 13.94 5.27
CA LEU A 96 1.82 14.32 4.25
C LEU A 96 0.64 13.35 4.22
N LEU A 97 0.89 12.04 4.28
CA LEU A 97 -0.15 11.01 4.28
C LEU A 97 -1.04 11.11 5.53
N SER A 98 -0.46 11.36 6.71
CA SER A 98 -1.24 11.54 7.94
C SER A 98 -2.18 12.74 7.84
N CYS A 99 -1.69 13.89 7.37
CA CYS A 99 -2.53 15.08 7.22
C CYS A 99 -3.65 14.86 6.18
N ILE A 100 -3.36 14.15 5.09
CA ILE A 100 -4.39 13.78 4.09
C ILE A 100 -5.44 12.86 4.70
N TYR A 101 -5.01 11.88 5.51
CA TYR A 101 -5.91 10.93 6.18
C TYR A 101 -6.83 11.63 7.19
N GLU A 102 -6.32 12.63 7.90
CA GLU A 102 -7.09 13.48 8.82
C GLU A 102 -8.02 14.47 8.11
N GLY A 103 -8.01 14.53 6.77
CA GLY A 103 -8.88 15.42 6.00
C GLY A 103 -8.42 16.88 5.97
N LYS A 104 -7.14 17.17 6.26
CA LYS A 104 -6.59 18.52 6.21
C LYS A 104 -6.61 19.09 4.79
N SER A 105 -6.92 20.37 4.68
CA SER A 105 -6.84 21.13 3.44
C SER A 105 -5.40 21.33 2.98
N THR A 106 -5.21 21.71 1.71
CA THR A 106 -3.86 21.95 1.16
C THR A 106 -3.14 23.09 1.89
N ASP A 107 -3.90 24.08 2.35
CA ASP A 107 -3.37 25.25 3.04
C ASP A 107 -2.93 24.87 4.45
N GLU A 108 -3.77 24.16 5.21
CA GLU A 108 -3.42 23.62 6.53
C GLU A 108 -2.20 22.68 6.48
N ILE A 109 -2.11 21.82 5.45
CA ILE A 109 -0.94 20.94 5.27
C ILE A 109 0.33 21.78 5.06
N GLY A 110 0.25 22.86 4.29
CA GLY A 110 1.37 23.77 4.06
C GLY A 110 1.86 24.41 5.35
N GLU A 111 0.93 24.85 6.20
CA GLU A 111 1.21 25.41 7.52
C GLU A 111 1.86 24.37 8.45
N ILE A 112 1.28 23.16 8.56
CA ILE A 112 1.79 22.07 9.41
C ILE A 112 3.21 21.65 9.00
N MET A 113 3.45 21.55 7.70
CA MET A 113 4.74 21.09 7.16
C MET A 113 5.76 22.22 6.96
N GLY A 114 5.36 23.49 7.15
CA GLY A 114 6.22 24.65 6.91
C GLY A 114 6.63 24.84 5.45
N ILE A 115 5.75 24.48 4.50
CA ILE A 115 6.02 24.55 3.06
C ILE A 115 4.90 25.28 2.30
N SER A 116 5.21 25.75 1.09
CA SER A 116 4.21 26.44 0.27
C SER A 116 3.09 25.50 -0.20
N THR A 117 1.90 26.05 -0.42
CA THR A 117 0.74 25.30 -0.97
C THR A 117 1.05 24.67 -2.34
N ALA A 118 1.87 25.33 -3.15
CA ALA A 118 2.36 24.78 -4.41
C ALA A 118 3.24 23.53 -4.19
N THR A 119 4.12 23.56 -3.19
CA THR A 119 4.95 22.41 -2.79
C THR A 119 4.10 21.25 -2.29
N VAL A 120 3.05 21.50 -1.51
CA VAL A 120 2.09 20.46 -1.07
C VAL A 120 1.43 19.78 -2.27
N ARG A 121 0.95 20.55 -3.24
CA ARG A 121 0.34 20.01 -4.48
C ARG A 121 1.34 19.14 -5.25
N ALA A 122 2.60 19.58 -5.35
CA ALA A 122 3.66 18.81 -6.01
C ALA A 122 3.92 17.47 -5.28
N HIS A 123 3.99 17.46 -3.95
CA HIS A 123 4.13 16.21 -3.21
C HIS A 123 2.94 15.27 -3.39
N LYS A 124 1.70 15.80 -3.36
CA LYS A 124 0.48 15.01 -3.62
C LYS A 124 0.50 14.41 -5.01
N PHE A 125 0.92 15.17 -6.02
CA PHE A 125 1.09 14.68 -7.38
C PHE A 125 2.12 13.55 -7.47
N ASN A 126 3.29 13.72 -6.82
CA ASN A 126 4.34 12.70 -6.81
C ASN A 126 3.88 11.42 -6.10
N LEU A 127 3.10 11.50 -5.02
CA LEU A 127 2.49 10.33 -4.39
C LEU A 127 1.53 9.60 -5.33
N GLN A 128 0.69 10.32 -6.07
CA GLN A 128 -0.21 9.68 -7.05
C GLN A 128 0.56 9.06 -8.22
N LYS A 129 1.66 9.69 -8.67
CA LYS A 129 2.56 9.11 -9.65
C LYS A 129 3.20 7.82 -9.13
N ALA A 130 3.79 7.85 -7.93
CA ALA A 130 4.39 6.69 -7.30
C ALA A 130 3.39 5.54 -7.08
N LYS A 131 2.14 5.85 -6.68
CA LYS A 131 1.06 4.86 -6.58
C LYS A 131 0.81 4.14 -7.92
N ARG A 132 0.78 4.89 -9.04
CA ARG A 132 0.58 4.28 -10.37
C ARG A 132 1.76 3.41 -10.77
N GLU A 133 2.98 3.89 -10.55
CA GLU A 133 4.21 3.15 -10.84
C GLU A 133 4.29 1.85 -10.01
N ALA A 134 4.00 1.93 -8.70
CA ALA A 134 3.96 0.77 -7.82
C ALA A 134 2.90 -0.25 -8.24
N LYS A 135 1.72 0.20 -8.70
CA LYS A 135 0.68 -0.72 -9.20
C LYS A 135 1.14 -1.47 -10.45
N ILE A 136 1.79 -0.78 -11.39
CA ILE A 136 2.32 -1.42 -12.61
C ILE A 136 3.45 -2.38 -12.25
N LEU A 137 4.36 -1.96 -11.36
CA LEU A 137 5.46 -2.79 -10.89
C LEU A 137 4.95 -4.07 -10.21
N LEU A 138 3.99 -3.95 -9.29
CA LEU A 138 3.37 -5.09 -8.61
C LEU A 138 2.79 -6.08 -9.63
N ALA A 139 2.03 -5.59 -10.61
CA ALA A 139 1.46 -6.44 -11.65
C ALA A 139 2.54 -7.14 -12.50
N LEU A 140 3.65 -6.46 -12.83
CA LEU A 140 4.75 -7.08 -13.56
C LEU A 140 5.43 -8.19 -12.74
N LEU A 141 5.61 -7.98 -11.43
CA LEU A 141 6.22 -8.98 -10.54
C LEU A 141 5.30 -10.18 -10.36
N GLU A 142 3.99 -9.97 -10.18
CA GLU A 142 3.01 -11.07 -10.10
C GLU A 142 2.99 -11.91 -11.40
N ILE A 143 3.14 -11.29 -12.57
CA ILE A 143 3.25 -12.01 -13.85
C ILE A 143 4.51 -12.88 -13.88
N LEU A 144 5.64 -12.38 -13.36
CA LEU A 144 6.90 -13.13 -13.34
C LEU A 144 6.89 -14.28 -12.34
N GLU A 145 6.11 -14.17 -11.26
CA GLU A 145 5.89 -15.24 -10.28
C GLU A 145 4.90 -16.31 -10.78
N GLY A 146 4.10 -15.98 -11.80
CA GLY A 146 3.17 -16.91 -12.43
C GLY A 146 3.86 -18.07 -13.15
N GLU A 147 3.16 -19.19 -13.29
CA GLU A 147 3.67 -20.41 -13.95
C GLU A 147 3.60 -20.34 -15.49
N GLU A 148 3.11 -19.25 -16.07
CA GLU A 148 2.95 -19.12 -17.52
C GLU A 148 4.33 -19.01 -18.21
N PRO A 149 4.57 -19.78 -19.30
CA PRO A 149 5.83 -19.71 -20.02
C PRO A 149 6.00 -18.31 -20.64
N PRO A 150 7.23 -17.77 -20.64
CA PRO A 150 7.48 -16.43 -21.17
C PRO A 150 7.09 -16.37 -22.64
N VAL A 151 6.15 -15.49 -22.98
CA VAL A 151 5.78 -15.23 -24.37
C VAL A 151 6.90 -14.40 -25.00
N PRO A 152 7.58 -14.89 -26.06
CA PRO A 152 8.65 -14.13 -26.70
C PRO A 152 8.09 -12.84 -27.30
N ARG A 153 8.81 -11.73 -27.10
CA ARG A 153 8.46 -10.47 -27.76
C ARG A 153 8.52 -10.65 -29.28
N PRO A 154 7.52 -10.18 -30.04
CA PRO A 154 7.60 -10.18 -31.49
C PRO A 154 8.83 -9.39 -31.92
N VAL A 155 9.72 -10.01 -32.68
CA VAL A 155 10.84 -9.31 -33.30
C VAL A 155 10.25 -8.55 -34.50
N HIS A 156 10.02 -7.25 -34.34
CA HIS A 156 9.80 -6.38 -35.50
C HIS A 156 11.15 -6.26 -36.21
N GLY A 157 11.26 -6.86 -37.40
CA GLY A 157 12.49 -6.85 -38.17
C GLY A 157 12.89 -5.44 -38.57
N GLU A 158 13.96 -4.92 -37.97
CA GLU A 158 14.70 -3.78 -38.51
C GLU A 158 15.50 -4.30 -39.71
N SER A 159 14.89 -4.23 -40.88
CA SER A 159 15.60 -4.44 -42.14
C SER A 159 16.36 -3.15 -42.51
N GLY A 160 17.64 -3.10 -42.13
CA GLY A 160 18.75 -2.48 -42.88
C GLY A 160 18.90 -0.95 -42.87
N ALA A 161 20.12 -0.46 -42.57
CA ALA A 161 20.50 0.94 -42.83
C ALA A 161 21.56 1.51 -41.88
N GLU A 162 22.81 1.05 -41.99
CA GLU A 162 24.09 1.66 -41.61
C GLU A 162 24.19 3.02 -40.87
N SER A 163 24.95 2.97 -39.76
CA SER A 163 26.02 3.90 -39.36
C SER A 163 25.71 5.28 -38.72
N SER A 164 26.57 5.58 -37.74
CA SER A 164 27.03 6.89 -37.25
C SER A 164 26.32 7.53 -36.04
N GLY A 165 27.15 7.80 -35.01
CA GLY A 165 27.01 8.91 -34.07
C GLY A 165 25.90 8.81 -33.02
N ILE A 166 26.22 8.34 -31.82
CA ILE A 166 25.40 8.71 -30.64
C ILE A 166 25.94 10.07 -30.16
N GLU A 167 25.49 11.13 -30.80
CA GLU A 167 25.36 12.44 -30.14
C GLU A 167 24.12 12.39 -29.24
N GLN A 168 24.26 12.91 -28.04
CA GLN A 168 23.16 13.14 -27.11
C GLN A 168 22.09 14.00 -27.78
N THR A 169 20.86 13.50 -27.82
CA THR A 169 19.68 14.36 -27.80
C THR A 169 18.77 13.94 -26.66
N ASP A 170 18.69 14.84 -25.70
CA ASP A 170 17.67 14.89 -24.66
C ASP A 170 16.27 14.88 -25.28
N ASP A 171 15.64 13.71 -25.46
CA ASP A 171 14.18 13.67 -25.69
C ASP A 171 13.53 12.28 -25.46
N LEU A 172 13.99 11.51 -24.48
CA LEU A 172 13.44 10.17 -24.20
C LEU A 172 12.17 10.17 -23.29
N PHE A 173 11.48 11.30 -23.20
CA PHE A 173 10.24 11.44 -22.41
C PHE A 173 9.15 12.30 -23.08
N SER A 174 9.22 12.48 -24.40
CA SER A 174 8.13 13.07 -25.17
C SER A 174 7.05 12.01 -25.45
N LEU A 175 6.18 11.87 -24.44
CA LEU A 175 4.73 11.87 -24.58
C LEU A 175 4.08 10.91 -25.61
N ASN A 176 3.26 10.01 -25.06
CA ASN A 176 2.07 9.41 -25.69
C ASN A 176 2.20 7.99 -26.30
N MET A 177 2.65 7.01 -25.51
CA MET A 177 2.46 5.57 -25.76
C MET A 177 1.40 4.93 -24.84
N LEU A 178 0.54 5.74 -24.24
CA LEU A 178 -0.61 5.25 -23.48
C LEU A 178 -1.85 5.38 -24.38
N HIS A 179 -2.57 4.27 -24.57
CA HIS A 179 -3.86 4.26 -25.26
C HIS A 179 -4.75 5.40 -24.70
N PRO A 180 -5.59 6.09 -25.51
CA PRO A 180 -6.38 7.25 -25.06
C PRO A 180 -7.19 7.06 -23.77
N PHE A 181 -7.55 5.81 -23.47
CA PHE A 181 -8.17 5.41 -22.20
C PHE A 181 -7.34 5.79 -20.95
N PHE A 182 -6.02 5.77 -21.05
CA PHE A 182 -5.08 6.09 -19.96
C PHE A 182 -4.61 7.57 -19.98
N THR A 183 -4.92 8.33 -21.03
CA THR A 183 -4.56 9.75 -21.15
C THR A 183 -5.70 10.70 -20.81
N GLN A 184 -6.94 10.19 -20.69
CA GLN A 184 -8.10 10.92 -20.20
C GLN A 184 -8.15 11.02 -18.67
N PHE A 185 -7.08 11.49 -18.02
CA PHE A 185 -7.19 11.93 -16.63
C PHE A 185 -7.36 13.45 -16.60
N ARG A 186 -8.58 13.91 -16.91
CA ARG A 186 -9.02 15.26 -16.55
C ARG A 186 -9.22 15.26 -15.03
N TYR A 187 -8.32 15.91 -14.31
CA TYR A 187 -8.56 16.29 -12.92
C TYR A 187 -9.72 17.30 -12.91
N LYS A 188 -10.82 16.93 -12.26
CA LYS A 188 -11.74 17.87 -11.63
C LYS A 188 -11.36 17.95 -10.16
#